data_AF-A0A0D8XNQ6-F1
#
_entry.id   AF-A0A0D8XNQ6-F1
#
_cell.length_a   1.000
_cell.length_b   1.000
_cell.length_c   1.000
_cell.angle_alpha   90.00
_cell.angle_beta   90.00
_cell.angle_gamma   90.00
#
_symmetry.space_group_name_H-M   'P 1'
#
loop_
_entity.id
_entity.type
_entity.pdbx_description
1 polymer ?
#
loop_
_entity_poly.entity_id
_entity_poly.type
_entity_poly.pdbx_seq_one_letter_code
_entity_poly.pdbx_strand_id
1 'polypeptide(L)'
;MLLKKSPSNPIQAASMGINKTEDQAISGWERLRFLYEQPSMERDLSRRIINMAFLTGFFFGGVATSAQARETFERSNIGQRFLSASDVLKRQADYAIVRFAKSGFPMGFKCALVSGSIVYADFLKIFHCG
;
A
#
# COMPACT_ATOMS: atom_id res chain seq x y z
N MET A 1 -23.89 18.45 -9.02
CA MET A 1 -24.35 17.63 -7.88
C MET A 1 -25.07 16.41 -8.44
N LEU A 2 -24.40 15.27 -8.54
CA LEU A 2 -25.04 13.99 -8.88
C LEU A 2 -24.86 13.06 -7.69
N LEU A 3 -25.99 12.77 -7.03
CA LEU A 3 -26.10 11.96 -5.84
C LEU A 3 -25.60 10.55 -6.13
N LYS A 4 -24.51 10.16 -5.45
CA LYS A 4 -24.03 8.79 -5.35
C LYS A 4 -25.11 7.98 -4.63
N LYS A 5 -25.94 7.28 -5.41
CA LYS A 5 -26.97 6.36 -4.90
C LYS A 5 -26.28 5.26 -4.10
N SER A 6 -26.54 5.25 -2.79
CA SER A 6 -26.18 4.16 -1.89
C SER A 6 -26.94 2.90 -2.31
N PRO A 7 -26.28 1.74 -2.53
CA PRO A 7 -27.01 0.51 -2.82
C PRO A 7 -27.69 0.01 -1.55
N SER A 8 -28.99 0.27 -1.45
CA SER A 8 -29.89 -0.41 -0.53
C SER A 8 -30.02 -1.88 -0.94
N ASN A 9 -29.71 -2.78 -0.01
CA ASN A 9 -29.97 -4.22 0.03
C ASN A 9 -28.78 -5.13 -0.35
N PRO A 10 -27.95 -5.56 0.62
CA PRO A 10 -26.89 -6.55 0.40
C PRO A 10 -27.42 -7.99 0.16
N ILE A 11 -28.71 -8.24 0.39
CA ILE A 11 -29.31 -9.58 0.34
C ILE A 11 -29.66 -10.00 -1.10
N GLN A 12 -29.93 -9.06 -2.01
CA GLN A 12 -30.35 -9.38 -3.39
C GLN A 12 -29.19 -9.67 -4.35
N ALA A 13 -27.95 -9.34 -4.00
CA ALA A 13 -26.78 -9.75 -4.78
C ALA A 13 -26.37 -11.22 -4.51
N ALA A 14 -26.80 -11.79 -3.39
CA ALA A 14 -26.43 -13.15 -2.97
C ALA A 14 -27.28 -14.25 -3.65
N SER A 15 -28.46 -13.93 -4.18
CA SER A 15 -29.38 -14.94 -4.74
C SER A 15 -29.22 -15.19 -6.24
N MET A 16 -28.22 -14.59 -6.90
CA MET A 16 -27.99 -14.72 -8.35
C MET A 16 -26.67 -15.46 -8.66
N GLY A 17 -26.27 -16.42 -7.83
CA GLY A 17 -25.03 -17.19 -8.01
C GLY A 17 -25.14 -18.69 -7.75
N ILE A 18 -26.33 -19.20 -7.43
CA ILE A 18 -26.54 -20.63 -7.20
C ILE A 18 -27.48 -21.14 -8.28
N ASN A 19 -26.90 -21.54 -9.42
CA ASN A 19 -27.40 -22.61 -10.30
C ASN A 19 -26.49 -22.74 -11.53
N LYS A 20 -25.43 -23.54 -11.40
CA LYS A 20 -25.15 -24.59 -12.38
C LYS A 20 -24.19 -25.62 -11.78
N THR A 21 -24.77 -26.75 -11.40
CA THR A 21 -24.10 -28.03 -11.28
C THR A 21 -23.54 -28.40 -12.64
N GLU A 22 -22.27 -28.78 -12.72
CA GLU A 22 -21.77 -29.90 -13.53
C GLU A 22 -20.30 -30.18 -13.20
N ASP A 23 -20.02 -31.46 -12.95
CA ASP A 23 -18.72 -32.07 -12.72
C ASP A 23 -17.78 -31.84 -13.92
N GLN A 24 -17.14 -30.67 -13.96
CA GLN A 24 -15.91 -30.48 -14.71
C GLN A 24 -14.82 -30.10 -13.73
N ALA A 25 -13.62 -30.63 -13.95
CA ALA A 25 -12.43 -30.33 -13.18
C ALA A 25 -12.11 -28.83 -13.27
N ILE A 26 -12.78 -28.01 -12.46
CA ILE A 26 -12.54 -26.59 -12.36
C ILE A 26 -11.10 -26.46 -11.87
N SER A 27 -10.24 -25.96 -12.74
CA SER A 27 -8.85 -25.67 -12.40
C SER A 27 -8.85 -24.80 -11.15
N GLY A 28 -7.98 -25.10 -10.18
CA GLY A 28 -7.92 -24.34 -8.91
C GLY A 28 -7.86 -22.82 -9.12
N TRP A 29 -7.34 -22.39 -10.27
CA TRP A 29 -7.31 -21.01 -10.75
C TRP A 29 -8.69 -20.38 -11.01
N GLU A 30 -9.68 -21.12 -11.53
CA GLU A 30 -11.04 -20.62 -11.73
C GLU A 30 -11.81 -20.50 -10.42
N ARG A 31 -11.55 -21.41 -9.47
CA ARG A 31 -12.09 -21.30 -8.10
C ARG A 31 -11.51 -20.08 -7.37
N LEU A 32 -10.20 -19.84 -7.50
CA LEU A 32 -9.56 -18.61 -7.04
C LEU A 32 -10.16 -17.38 -7.70
N ARG A 33 -10.35 -17.40 -9.03
CA ARG A 33 -10.93 -16.28 -9.77
C ARG A 33 -12.33 -15.95 -9.27
N PHE A 34 -13.19 -16.95 -9.10
CA PHE A 34 -14.56 -16.77 -8.63
C PHE A 34 -14.63 -16.24 -7.18
N LEU A 35 -13.74 -16.73 -6.30
CA LEU A 35 -13.65 -16.26 -4.91
C LEU A 35 -13.19 -14.80 -4.82
N TYR A 36 -12.30 -14.36 -5.73
CA TYR A 36 -11.87 -12.97 -5.84
C TYR A 36 -12.83 -12.08 -6.63
N GLU A 37 -13.68 -12.63 -7.51
CA GLU A 37 -14.71 -11.91 -8.26
C GLU A 37 -15.77 -11.32 -7.31
N GLN A 38 -16.08 -12.03 -6.21
CA GLN A 38 -16.99 -11.55 -5.18
C GLN A 38 -16.30 -10.56 -4.20
N PRO A 39 -16.99 -9.49 -3.77
CA PRO A 39 -16.50 -8.62 -2.70
C PRO A 39 -16.56 -9.35 -1.36
N SER A 40 -15.48 -10.06 -1.02
CA SER A 40 -15.30 -10.69 0.29
C SER A 40 -14.65 -9.72 1.28
N MET A 41 -14.97 -9.89 2.56
CA MET A 41 -14.37 -9.11 3.65
C MET A 41 -12.83 -9.17 3.64
N GLU A 42 -12.27 -10.30 3.23
CA GLU A 42 -10.83 -10.54 3.14
C GLU A 42 -10.15 -9.69 2.06
N ARG A 43 -10.82 -9.45 0.93
CA ARG A 43 -10.32 -8.59 -0.15
C ARG A 43 -10.27 -7.13 0.28
N ASP A 44 -11.27 -6.67 1.02
CA ASP A 44 -11.30 -5.31 1.56
C ASP A 44 -10.26 -5.10 2.67
N LEU A 45 -10.11 -6.09 3.56
CA LEU A 45 -9.13 -6.05 4.64
C LEU A 45 -7.70 -6.01 4.08
N SER A 46 -7.37 -6.91 3.15
CA SER A 46 -6.03 -6.98 2.54
C SER A 46 -5.66 -5.70 1.80
N ARG A 47 -6.59 -5.14 1.02
CA ARG A 47 -6.37 -3.85 0.32
C ARG A 47 -6.11 -2.71 1.30
N ARG A 48 -6.84 -2.66 2.43
CA ARG A 48 -6.62 -1.64 3.47
C ARG A 48 -5.27 -1.83 4.16
N ILE A 49 -4.93 -3.06 4.53
CA ILE A 49 -3.66 -3.37 5.21
C ILE A 49 -2.47 -3.02 4.32
N ILE A 50 -2.50 -3.40 3.04
CA ILE A 50 -1.39 -3.11 2.11
C ILE A 50 -1.20 -1.60 1.94
N ASN A 51 -2.29 -0.84 1.78
CA ASN A 51 -2.23 0.61 1.64
C ASN A 51 -1.70 1.28 2.93
N MET A 52 -2.17 0.84 4.10
CA MET A 52 -1.69 1.38 5.38
C MET A 52 -0.24 1.00 5.67
N ALA A 53 0.17 -0.23 5.35
CA ALA A 53 1.56 -0.69 5.49
C ALA A 53 2.50 0.07 4.55
N PHE A 54 2.07 0.33 3.32
CA PHE A 54 2.81 1.15 2.36
C PHE A 54 2.99 2.57 2.88
N LEU A 55 1.90 3.24 3.27
CA LEU A 55 1.96 4.61 3.79
C LEU A 55 2.80 4.69 5.07
N THR A 56 2.64 3.75 5.99
CA THR A 56 3.40 3.69 7.25
C THR A 56 4.89 3.50 6.97
N GLY A 57 5.26 2.57 6.09
CA GLY A 57 6.66 2.35 5.71
C GLY A 57 7.26 3.53 4.94
N PHE A 58 6.46 4.18 4.09
CA PHE A 58 6.86 5.37 3.33
C PHE A 58 7.14 6.57 4.24
N PHE A 59 6.22 6.89 5.15
CA PHE A 59 6.39 7.98 6.10
C PHE A 59 7.50 7.69 7.11
N PHE A 60 7.57 6.48 7.66
CA PHE A 60 8.58 6.14 8.66
C PHE A 60 9.99 6.13 8.04
N GLY A 61 10.17 5.53 6.86
CA GLY A 61 11.44 5.55 6.12
C GLY A 61 11.83 6.95 5.66
N GLY A 62 10.84 7.76 5.26
CA GLY A 62 11.06 9.14 4.86
C GLY A 62 11.43 10.06 6.01
N VAL A 63 10.77 9.97 7.17
CA VAL A 63 11.09 10.78 8.37
C VAL A 63 12.45 10.41 8.95
N ALA A 64 12.78 9.12 9.04
CA ALA A 64 14.07 8.68 9.56
C ALA A 64 15.24 9.24 8.74
N THR A 65 15.07 9.30 7.41
CA THR A 65 16.12 9.76 6.50
C THR A 65 16.12 11.26 6.27
N SER A 66 15.01 11.97 6.53
CA SER A 66 14.97 13.43 6.42
C SER A 66 15.77 14.10 7.54
N ALA A 67 15.74 13.57 8.78
CA ALA A 67 16.60 14.04 9.86
C ALA A 67 18.09 13.83 9.52
N GLN A 68 18.44 12.63 9.04
CA GLN A 68 19.81 12.31 8.63
C GLN A 68 20.28 13.16 7.43
N ALA A 69 19.38 13.53 6.52
CA ALA A 69 19.66 14.40 5.39
C ALA A 69 20.04 15.82 5.83
N ARG A 70 19.41 16.35 6.88
CA ARG A 70 19.73 17.68 7.43
C ARG A 70 21.15 17.72 7.99
N GLU A 71 21.53 16.72 8.79
CA GLU A 71 22.90 16.62 9.30
C GLU A 71 23.94 16.44 8.20
N THR A 72 23.60 15.68 7.14
CA THR A 72 24.50 15.52 5.99
C THR A 72 24.70 16.86 5.28
N PHE A 73 23.61 17.62 5.09
CA PHE A 73 23.63 18.93 4.44
C PHE A 73 24.48 19.94 5.21
N GLU A 74 24.35 19.98 6.53
CA GLU A 74 25.15 20.83 7.42
C GLU A 74 26.64 20.47 7.37
N ARG A 75 26.98 19.16 7.35
CA ARG A 75 28.37 18.70 7.20
C ARG A 75 28.97 19.02 5.82
N SER A 76 28.18 19.01 4.76
CA SER A 76 28.65 19.30 3.40
C SER A 76 28.78 20.79 3.05
N ASN A 77 28.12 21.67 3.81
CA ASN A 77 28.08 23.12 3.54
C ASN A 77 28.97 23.95 4.47
N ILE A 78 29.91 23.32 5.19
CA ILE A 78 30.93 24.00 5.99
C ILE A 78 31.86 24.78 5.04
N GLY A 79 31.45 25.97 4.60
CA GLY A 79 32.24 26.82 3.70
C GLY A 79 31.44 27.71 2.75
N GLN A 80 30.15 27.44 2.53
CA GLN A 80 29.32 28.31 1.69
C GLN A 80 28.68 29.42 2.53
N ARG A 81 29.04 30.68 2.24
CA ARG A 81 28.36 31.86 2.79
C ARG A 81 27.05 32.07 2.04
N PHE A 82 25.93 31.81 2.71
CA PHE A 82 24.60 32.07 2.17
C PHE A 82 24.25 33.55 2.30
N LEU A 83 23.60 34.10 1.27
CA LEU A 83 23.19 35.51 1.21
C LEU A 83 22.05 35.82 2.21
N SER A 84 21.23 34.82 2.57
CA SER A 84 20.16 34.92 3.56
C SER A 84 19.84 33.57 4.20
N ALA A 85 19.25 33.58 5.41
CA ALA A 85 18.79 32.36 6.09
C ALA A 85 17.61 31.68 5.37
N SER A 86 16.80 32.43 4.62
CA SER A 86 15.66 31.89 3.88
C SER A 86 16.07 31.06 2.66
N ASP A 87 17.16 31.39 1.98
CA ASP A 87 17.68 30.61 0.85
C ASP A 87 18.23 29.24 1.31
N VAL A 88 18.84 29.18 2.50
CA VAL A 88 19.31 27.93 3.12
C VAL A 88 18.15 26.97 3.38
N LEU A 89 17.08 27.48 3.99
CA LEU A 89 15.91 26.68 4.31
C LEU A 89 15.24 26.12 3.05
N LYS A 90 15.17 26.91 1.97
CA LYS A 90 14.61 26.46 0.70
C LYS A 90 15.40 25.27 0.13
N ARG A 91 16.74 25.39 0.07
CA ARG A 91 17.61 24.32 -0.42
C ARG A 91 17.59 23.09 0.48
N GLN A 92 17.50 23.28 1.79
CA GLN A 92 17.38 22.19 2.75
C GLN A 92 16.04 21.44 2.58
N ALA A 93 14.95 22.16 2.34
CA ALA A 93 13.64 21.58 2.08
C ALA A 93 13.61 20.79 0.77
N ASP A 94 14.15 21.36 -0.32
CA ASP A 94 14.25 20.67 -1.61
C ASP A 94 15.07 19.38 -1.49
N TYR A 95 16.22 19.44 -0.78
CA TYR A 95 17.06 18.27 -0.54
C TYR A 95 16.36 17.22 0.34
N ALA A 96 15.62 17.65 1.37
CA ALA A 96 14.86 16.76 2.23
C ALA A 96 13.74 16.05 1.46
N ILE A 97 13.01 16.74 0.58
CA ILE A 97 11.92 16.16 -0.23
C ILE A 97 12.46 15.15 -1.24
N VAL A 98 13.54 15.51 -1.97
CA VAL A 98 14.17 14.60 -2.93
C VAL A 98 14.69 13.35 -2.23
N ARG A 99 15.32 13.51 -1.06
CA ARG A 99 15.85 12.39 -0.29
C ARG A 99 14.72 11.54 0.30
N PHE A 100 13.66 12.16 0.82
CA PHE A 100 12.44 11.51 1.31
C PHE A 100 11.78 10.66 0.23
N ALA A 101 11.65 11.17 -1.00
CA ALA A 101 11.10 10.39 -2.11
C ALA A 101 12.02 9.22 -2.50
N LYS A 102 13.34 9.45 -2.53
CA LYS A 102 14.34 8.44 -2.93
C LYS A 102 14.49 7.30 -1.91
N SER A 103 14.35 7.57 -0.62
CA SER A 103 14.47 6.58 0.47
C SER A 103 13.13 6.02 0.95
N GLY A 104 12.09 6.86 0.99
CA GLY A 104 10.76 6.49 1.48
C GLY A 104 10.05 5.52 0.54
N PHE A 105 10.14 5.73 -0.77
CA PHE A 105 9.49 4.86 -1.76
C PHE A 105 9.96 3.38 -1.70
N PRO A 106 11.27 3.07 -1.73
CA PRO A 106 11.71 1.68 -1.62
C PRO A 106 11.40 1.06 -0.26
N MET A 107 11.41 1.84 0.83
CA MET A 107 11.06 1.35 2.16
C MET A 107 9.57 1.00 2.27
N GLY A 108 8.69 1.89 1.79
CA GLY A 108 7.25 1.64 1.72
C GLY A 108 6.91 0.45 0.81
N PHE A 109 7.58 0.33 -0.33
CA PHE A 109 7.40 -0.80 -1.25
C PHE A 109 7.83 -2.14 -0.63
N LYS A 110 8.96 -2.18 0.09
CA LYS A 110 9.38 -3.35 0.87
C LYS A 110 8.35 -3.75 1.92
N CYS A 111 7.84 -2.79 2.70
CA CYS A 111 6.80 -3.05 3.69
C CYS A 111 5.50 -3.58 3.07
N ALA A 112 5.10 -3.05 1.90
CA ALA A 112 3.94 -3.51 1.16
C ALA A 112 4.11 -4.94 0.61
N LEU A 113 5.31 -5.30 0.14
CA LEU A 113 5.60 -6.66 -0.30
C LEU A 113 5.58 -7.66 0.86
N VAL A 114 6.17 -7.31 2.01
CA VAL A 114 6.16 -8.17 3.19
C VAL A 114 4.72 -8.38 3.67
N SER A 115 3.92 -7.32 3.79
CA SER A 115 2.52 -7.45 4.20
C SER A 115 1.67 -8.23 3.19
N GLY A 116 1.88 -8.00 1.89
CA GLY A 116 1.22 -8.78 0.84
C GLY A 116 1.60 -10.26 0.86
N SER A 117 2.87 -10.58 1.19
CA SER A 117 3.35 -11.97 1.26
C SER A 117 2.69 -12.77 2.40
N ILE A 118 2.43 -12.12 3.54
CA ILE A 118 1.77 -12.74 4.69
C ILE A 118 0.31 -13.07 4.33
N VAL A 119 -0.41 -12.10 3.74
CA VAL A 119 -1.80 -12.31 3.31
C VAL A 119 -1.91 -13.44 2.30
N TYR A 120 -0.98 -13.51 1.34
CA TYR A 120 -0.95 -14.60 0.36
C TYR A 120 -0.70 -15.96 1.02
N ALA A 121 0.22 -16.04 1.99
CA ALA A 121 0.51 -17.26 2.72
C ALA A 121 -0.68 -17.74 3.56
N ASP A 122 -1.38 -16.83 4.24
CA ASP A 122 -2.61 -17.14 4.98
C ASP A 122 -3.70 -17.67 4.05
N PHE A 123 -3.86 -17.06 2.87
CA PHE A 123 -4.83 -17.50 1.86
C PHE A 123 -4.52 -18.89 1.33
N LEU A 124 -3.25 -19.18 1.04
CA LEU A 124 -2.80 -20.49 0.57
C LEU A 124 -3.01 -21.58 1.63
N LYS A 125 -2.83 -21.25 2.91
CA LYS A 125 -3.02 -22.19 4.03
C LYS A 125 -4.49 -22.55 4.24
N ILE A 126 -5.40 -21.60 4.10
CA ILE A 126 -6.86 -21.85 4.13
C ILE A 126 -7.25 -22.80 2.99
N PHE A 127 -6.68 -22.61 1.80
CA PHE A 127 -7.02 -23.42 0.63
C PHE A 127 -6.46 -24.87 0.69
N HIS A 128 -5.32 -25.08 1.33
CA HIS A 128 -4.72 -26.42 1.49
C HIS A 128 -5.31 -27.21 2.67
N CYS A 129 -5.98 -26.53 3.61
CA CYS A 129 -6.55 -27.16 4.81
C CYS A 129 -8.08 -27.39 4.72
N GLY A 130 -8.74 -26.87 3.68
CA GLY A 130 -10.18 -26.97 3.46
C GLY A 130 -10.57 -27.90 2.31
#